data_AF-A0A397F2Q2-F1
#
_entry.id   AF-A0A397F2Q2-F1
#
_cell.length_a   1.000
_cell.length_b   1.000
_cell.length_c   1.000
_cell.angle_alpha   90.00
_cell.angle_beta   90.00
_cell.angle_gamma   90.00
#
_symmetry.space_group_name_H-M   'P 1'
#
loop_
_entity.id
_entity.type
_entity.pdbx_description
1 polymer ?
#
loop_
_entity_poly.entity_id
_entity_poly.type
_entity_poly.pdbx_seq_one_letter_code
_entity_poly.pdbx_strand_id
1 'polypeptide(L)'
;MRPYYKFAIPVLDVDPEEDKLWTSIAKCETDIPAANHQLNLLRANGIRLTQRSRGFLAIDDIDQQADYVSRFIDEPLVEQTTITCMTTINKNMDEKDAISCLVVGTEACQ
;
A
#
# COMPACT_ATOMS: atom_id res chain seq x y z
N MET A 1 22.49 -20.38 -12.13
CA MET A 1 22.02 -18.98 -11.99
C MET A 1 22.31 -18.51 -10.57
N ARG A 2 22.73 -17.25 -10.36
CA ARG A 2 22.98 -16.68 -9.02
C ARG A 2 22.03 -15.51 -8.80
N PRO A 3 21.26 -15.46 -7.70
CA PRO A 3 20.53 -14.27 -7.31
C PRO A 3 21.53 -13.13 -7.06
N TYR A 4 21.39 -12.02 -7.79
CA TYR A 4 22.30 -10.88 -7.68
C TYR A 4 21.57 -9.56 -7.40
N TYR A 5 20.31 -9.45 -7.82
CA TYR A 5 19.56 -8.20 -7.74
C TYR A 5 18.08 -8.45 -7.41
N LYS A 6 17.55 -7.66 -6.47
CA LYS A 6 16.13 -7.58 -6.14
C LYS A 6 15.69 -6.13 -6.32
N PHE A 7 15.00 -5.86 -7.43
CA PHE A 7 14.36 -4.56 -7.64
C PHE A 7 13.10 -4.48 -6.77
N ALA A 8 12.86 -3.31 -6.17
CA ALA A 8 11.61 -2.99 -5.48
C ALA A 8 10.91 -1.86 -6.25
N ILE A 9 9.62 -2.04 -6.51
CA ILE A 9 8.79 -1.02 -7.17
C ILE A 9 8.58 0.14 -6.19
N PRO A 10 8.50 1.38 -6.67
CA PRO A 10 8.07 2.50 -5.86
C PRO A 10 6.75 2.21 -5.13
N VAL A 11 6.66 2.68 -3.89
CA VAL A 11 5.42 2.63 -3.10
C VAL A 11 4.41 3.64 -3.64
N LEU A 12 3.13 3.40 -3.41
CA LEU A 12 2.06 4.32 -3.77
C LEU A 12 1.94 5.42 -2.71
N ASP A 13 1.49 6.60 -3.14
CA ASP A 13 1.18 7.70 -2.23
C ASP A 13 0.00 7.34 -1.34
N VAL A 14 0.15 7.65 -0.05
CA VAL A 14 -0.86 7.43 0.99
C VAL A 14 -1.53 8.76 1.31
N ASP A 15 -2.83 8.70 1.57
CA ASP A 15 -3.59 9.91 1.93
C ASP A 15 -3.11 10.47 3.29
N PRO A 16 -2.86 11.80 3.38
CA PRO A 16 -2.31 12.40 4.59
C PRO A 16 -3.29 12.39 5.77
N GLU A 17 -4.60 12.28 5.55
CA GLU A 17 -5.58 12.14 6.64
C GLU A 17 -5.52 10.72 7.24
N GLU A 18 -5.32 9.71 6.39
CA GLU A 18 -5.13 8.33 6.82
C GLU A 18 -3.84 8.16 7.62
N ASP A 19 -2.72 8.72 7.14
CA ASP A 19 -1.43 8.66 7.83
C ASP A 19 -1.46 9.34 9.20
N LYS A 20 -2.11 10.51 9.29
CA LYS A 20 -2.35 11.20 10.57
C LYS A 20 -3.16 10.35 11.53
N LEU A 21 -4.21 9.70 11.04
CA LEU A 21 -5.05 8.84 11.88
C LEU A 21 -4.24 7.68 12.46
N TRP A 22 -3.47 6.97 11.64
CA TRP A 22 -2.60 5.89 12.12
C TRP A 22 -1.54 6.38 13.11
N THR A 23 -1.00 7.59 12.90
CA THR A 23 -0.08 8.23 13.84
C THR A 23 -0.76 8.53 15.19
N SER A 24 -2.00 9.02 15.19
CA SER A 24 -2.77 9.30 16.41
C SER A 24 -3.15 8.02 17.17
N ILE A 25 -3.48 6.94 16.44
CA ILE A 25 -3.71 5.61 17.01
C ILE A 25 -2.42 5.12 17.68
N ALA A 26 -1.26 5.29 17.03
CA ALA A 26 0.02 4.87 17.60
C ALA A 26 0.41 5.63 18.87
N LYS A 27 -0.04 6.87 19.02
CA LYS A 27 0.11 7.67 20.25
C LYS A 27 -0.94 7.37 21.32
N CYS A 28 -1.85 6.42 21.07
CA CYS A 28 -3.01 6.14 21.91
C CYS A 28 -3.93 7.36 22.13
N GLU A 29 -3.93 8.32 21.20
CA GLU A 29 -4.80 9.52 21.25
C GLU A 29 -6.20 9.24 20.67
N THR A 30 -6.34 8.18 19.87
CA THR A 30 -7.59 7.79 19.20
C THR A 30 -7.94 6.36 19.55
N ASP A 31 -9.19 6.13 19.94
CA ASP A 31 -9.71 4.80 20.25
C ASP A 31 -10.11 4.02 18.98
N ILE A 32 -10.19 2.69 19.11
CA ILE A 32 -10.53 1.80 18.00
C ILE A 32 -11.89 2.15 17.36
N PRO A 33 -12.96 2.47 18.13
CA PRO A 33 -14.24 2.86 17.54
C PRO A 33 -14.18 4.18 16.76
N ALA A 34 -13.50 5.22 17.25
CA ALA A 34 -13.37 6.48 16.50
C ALA A 34 -12.51 6.29 15.26
N ALA A 35 -11.43 5.50 15.34
CA ALA A 35 -10.62 5.15 14.18
C ALA A 35 -11.45 4.45 13.09
N ASN A 36 -12.28 3.49 13.48
CA ASN A 36 -13.18 2.80 12.56
C ASN A 36 -14.17 3.76 11.89
N HIS A 37 -14.76 4.67 12.68
CA HIS A 37 -15.67 5.69 12.15
C HIS A 37 -14.96 6.63 11.16
N GLN A 38 -13.79 7.14 11.50
CA GLN A 38 -13.03 8.06 10.66
C GLN A 38 -12.56 7.39 9.35
N LEU A 39 -12.04 6.16 9.41
CA LEU A 39 -11.67 5.42 8.20
C LEU A 39 -12.89 5.17 7.29
N ASN A 40 -14.06 4.90 7.86
CA ASN A 40 -15.29 4.78 7.07
C ASN A 40 -15.72 6.10 6.42
N LEU A 41 -15.51 7.24 7.08
CA LEU A 41 -15.75 8.56 6.49
C LEU A 41 -14.80 8.84 5.32
N LEU A 42 -13.50 8.57 5.49
CA LEU A 42 -12.52 8.70 4.40
C LEU A 42 -12.91 7.85 3.19
N ARG A 43 -13.31 6.59 3.43
CA ARG A 43 -13.83 5.69 2.39
C ARG A 43 -15.08 6.25 1.70
N ALA A 44 -16.02 6.81 2.47
CA ALA A 44 -17.24 7.40 1.94
C ALA A 44 -16.97 8.66 1.09
N ASN A 45 -15.89 9.40 1.41
CA ASN A 45 -15.42 10.56 0.63
C ASN A 45 -14.67 10.16 -0.66
N GLY A 46 -14.55 8.86 -0.94
CA GLY A 46 -13.89 8.36 -2.15
C GLY A 46 -12.36 8.26 -2.04
N ILE A 47 -11.80 8.43 -0.85
CA ILE A 47 -10.37 8.23 -0.62
C ILE A 47 -10.05 6.74 -0.73
N ARG A 48 -9.03 6.41 -1.52
CA ARG A 48 -8.55 5.03 -1.65
C ARG A 48 -7.66 4.70 -0.45
N LEU A 49 -8.24 3.99 0.51
CA LEU A 49 -7.54 3.53 1.71
C LEU A 49 -6.44 2.50 1.39
N THR A 50 -5.38 2.50 2.20
CA THR A 50 -4.32 1.49 2.13
C THR A 50 -4.82 0.08 2.48
N GLN A 51 -4.03 -0.94 2.12
CA GLN A 51 -4.31 -2.33 2.50
C GLN A 51 -4.39 -2.52 4.03
N ARG A 52 -3.64 -1.73 4.80
CA ARG A 52 -3.68 -1.77 6.27
C ARG A 52 -5.05 -1.33 6.79
N SER A 53 -5.53 -0.18 6.34
CA SER A 53 -6.85 0.34 6.73
C SER A 53 -8.00 -0.55 6.25
N ARG A 54 -7.91 -1.11 5.04
CA ARG A 54 -8.89 -2.07 4.52
C ARG A 54 -8.92 -3.35 5.34
N GLY A 55 -7.74 -3.86 5.74
CA GLY A 55 -7.61 -5.03 6.60
C GLY A 55 -8.21 -4.80 7.98
N PHE A 56 -7.92 -3.64 8.59
CA PHE A 56 -8.51 -3.22 9.86
C PHE A 56 -10.05 -3.15 9.80
N LEU A 57 -10.60 -2.50 8.77
CA LEU A 57 -12.05 -2.36 8.58
C LEU A 57 -12.78 -3.69 8.25
N ALA A 58 -12.05 -4.73 7.84
CA ALA A 58 -12.62 -6.04 7.55
C ALA A 58 -12.77 -6.94 8.79
N ILE A 59 -12.27 -6.50 9.95
CA ILE A 59 -12.39 -7.23 11.22
C ILE A 59 -13.64 -6.71 11.93
N ASP A 60 -14.57 -7.60 12.28
CA ASP A 60 -15.82 -7.22 12.96
C ASP A 60 -15.69 -7.13 14.48
N ASP A 61 -14.72 -7.85 15.06
CA ASP A 61 -14.49 -7.95 16.50
C ASP A 61 -13.51 -6.88 17.00
N ILE A 62 -13.88 -6.16 18.06
CA ILE A 62 -13.11 -5.02 18.58
C ILE A 62 -11.79 -5.48 19.20
N ASP A 63 -11.75 -6.62 19.88
CA ASP A 63 -10.53 -7.12 20.51
C ASP A 63 -9.53 -7.54 19.43
N GLN A 64 -10.00 -8.19 18.35
CA GLN A 64 -9.17 -8.51 17.18
C GLN A 64 -8.68 -7.26 16.43
N GLN A 65 -9.49 -6.19 16.39
CA GLN A 65 -9.06 -4.90 15.84
C GLN A 65 -7.94 -4.27 16.67
N ALA A 66 -8.02 -4.33 18.00
CA ALA A 66 -6.98 -3.85 18.88
C ALA A 66 -5.67 -4.65 18.70
N ASP A 67 -5.77 -5.97 18.60
CA ASP A 67 -4.64 -6.86 18.29
C ASP A 67 -4.04 -6.57 16.90
N TYR A 68 -4.87 -6.20 15.92
CA TYR A 68 -4.41 -5.80 14.60
C TYR A 68 -3.58 -4.52 14.68
N VAL A 69 -4.10 -3.49 15.37
CA VAL A 69 -3.39 -2.22 15.58
C VAL A 69 -2.05 -2.44 16.27
N SER A 70 -2.01 -3.26 17.34
CA SER A 70 -0.77 -3.51 18.08
C SER A 70 0.33 -4.14 17.23
N ARG A 71 -0.01 -4.86 16.15
CA ARG A 71 0.98 -5.46 15.23
C ARG A 71 1.63 -4.43 14.31
N PHE A 72 0.93 -3.34 14.00
CA PHE A 72 1.35 -2.34 13.01
C PHE A 72 1.73 -1.00 13.63
N ILE A 73 1.70 -0.89 14.96
CA ILE A 73 1.88 0.39 15.66
C ILE A 73 3.25 1.03 15.46
N ASP A 74 4.29 0.20 15.33
CA ASP A 74 5.68 0.63 15.13
C ASP A 74 6.07 0.69 13.64
N GLU A 75 5.16 0.35 12.73
CA GLU A 75 5.42 0.30 11.29
C GLU A 75 4.85 1.52 10.58
N PRO A 76 5.64 2.21 9.73
CA PRO A 76 5.11 3.31 8.92
C PRO A 76 3.99 2.81 8.00
N LEU A 77 3.03 3.69 7.72
CA LEU A 77 1.97 3.39 6.78
C LEU A 77 2.52 3.43 5.35
N VAL A 78 2.51 2.29 4.66
CA VAL A 78 3.06 2.15 3.31
C VAL A 78 2.10 1.33 2.46
N GLU A 79 1.82 1.80 1.26
CA GLU A 79 1.02 1.08 0.27
C GLU A 79 1.93 0.53 -0.85
N GLN A 80 1.98 -0.79 -0.98
CA GLN A 80 2.71 -1.47 -2.05
C GLN A 80 1.76 -1.91 -3.16
N THR A 81 2.30 -2.07 -4.37
CA THR A 81 1.57 -2.60 -5.52
C THR A 81 2.23 -3.85 -6.08
N THR A 82 1.41 -4.78 -6.56
CA THR A 82 1.83 -6.04 -7.16
C THR A 82 2.01 -5.92 -8.68
N ILE A 83 3.07 -6.53 -9.21
CA ILE A 83 3.28 -6.68 -10.65
C ILE A 83 2.25 -7.67 -11.20
N THR A 84 1.50 -7.28 -12.22
CA THR A 84 0.53 -8.13 -12.89
C THR A 84 1.04 -8.64 -14.23
N CYS A 85 1.80 -7.81 -14.95
CA CYS A 85 2.39 -8.17 -16.25
C CYS A 85 3.78 -7.54 -16.43
N MET A 86 4.56 -8.14 -17.33
CA MET A 86 5.92 -7.71 -17.64
C MET A 86 6.19 -7.98 -19.12
N THR A 87 6.78 -7.00 -19.81
CA THR A 87 7.19 -7.12 -21.21
C THR A 87 8.47 -6.33 -21.46
N THR A 88 9.02 -6.44 -22.67
CA THR A 88 10.22 -5.73 -23.09
C THR A 88 9.95 -4.95 -24.37
N ILE A 89 10.49 -3.74 -24.45
CA ILE A 89 10.49 -2.93 -25.67
C ILE A 89 11.93 -2.56 -26.04
N ASN A 90 12.23 -2.47 -27.33
CA ASN A 90 13.55 -2.01 -27.74
C ASN A 90 13.66 -0.49 -27.50
N LYS A 91 14.74 -0.07 -26.84
CA LYS A 91 14.88 1.30 -26.34
C LYS A 91 15.10 2.32 -27.46
N ASN A 92 15.94 1.98 -28.43
CA ASN A 92 16.49 2.95 -29.39
C ASN A 92 16.30 2.56 -30.86
N MET A 93 16.13 1.28 -31.18
CA MET A 93 16.08 0.76 -32.56
C MET A 93 15.21 -0.50 -32.62
N ASP A 94 14.54 -0.74 -33.74
CA ASP A 94 13.76 -1.96 -33.98
C ASP A 94 14.64 -3.09 -34.54
N GLU A 95 15.78 -3.32 -33.89
CA GLU A 95 16.74 -4.36 -34.25
C GLU A 95 16.84 -5.39 -33.13
N LYS A 96 17.16 -6.64 -33.49
CA LYS A 96 17.22 -7.76 -32.53
C LYS A 96 18.29 -7.59 -31.45
N ASP A 97 19.34 -6.85 -31.74
CA ASP A 97 20.48 -6.66 -30.83
C ASP A 97 20.41 -5.32 -30.08
N ALA A 98 19.30 -4.59 -30.22
CA ALA A 98 19.09 -3.32 -29.53
C ALA A 98 18.92 -3.54 -28.01
N ILE A 99 19.37 -2.56 -27.23
CA ILE A 99 19.17 -2.56 -25.78
C ILE A 99 17.67 -2.53 -25.49
N SER A 100 17.17 -3.52 -24.77
CA SER A 100 15.77 -3.58 -24.35
C SER A 100 15.52 -2.85 -23.03
N CYS A 101 14.36 -2.24 -22.89
CA CYS A 101 13.80 -1.72 -21.65
C CYS A 101 12.74 -2.67 -21.12
N LEU A 102 12.73 -2.86 -19.81
CA LEU A 102 11.66 -3.57 -19.12
C LEU A 102 10.45 -2.64 -18.95
N VAL A 103 9.26 -3.13 -19.29
CA VAL A 103 7.99 -2.49 -19.02
C VAL A 103 7.22 -3.38 -18.06
N VAL A 104 6.76 -2.83 -16.95
CA VAL A 104 6.10 -3.54 -15.86
C VAL A 104 4.74 -2.91 -15.66
N GLY A 105 3.67 -3.72 -15.73
CA GLY A 105 2.33 -3.29 -15.38
C GLY A 105 2.01 -3.70 -13.94
N THR A 106 1.40 -2.80 -13.19
CA THR A 106 1.05 -2.97 -11.78
C THR A 106 -0.46 -3.03 -11.56
N GLU A 107 -0.91 -3.58 -10.43
CA GLU A 107 -2.34 -3.58 -10.05
C GLU A 107 -2.86 -2.16 -9.73
N ALA A 108 -1.98 -1.19 -9.54
CA ALA A 108 -2.32 0.22 -9.39
C ALA A 108 -2.68 0.91 -10.72
N CYS A 109 -2.76 0.16 -11.82
CA CYS A 109 -2.98 0.67 -13.18
C CYS A 109 -1.85 1.63 -13.64
N GLN A 110 -0.61 1.34 -13.23
CA GLN A 110 0.63 1.99 -13.69
C GLN A 110 1.42 1.07 -14.61
#